data_AF-A0A9P5CPS2-F1
#
_entry.id   AF-A0A9P5CPS2-F1
#
_cell.length_a   1.000
_cell.length_b   1.000
_cell.length_c   1.000
_cell.angle_alpha   90.00
_cell.angle_beta   90.00
_cell.angle_gamma   90.00
#
_symmetry.space_group_name_H-M   'P 1'
#
loop_
_entity.id
_entity.type
_entity.pdbx_description
1 polymer ?
#
loop_
_entity_poly.entity_id
_entity_poly.type
_entity_poly.pdbx_seq_one_letter_code
_entity_poly.pdbx_strand_id
1 'polypeptide(L)'
;MVSFGLVYTSVAVVTSVVLIGLPFAGRASPPVIRGTNLPEQAVFDEMHMDNASYTSWSEEADRLWDALLPDNGGSVLATNLTSGYHFWGRVSMFHQLQCLRDIRKQLKAMSGSWDASRALMGNRGWGSDYEQFGLCFDYLRQGILCHADTTLNPVAFNSEWADGKVVDGNILWHKCKDRNVLYGWAELSGLPRNTKLANPAIHQSPLIKEQPIEE
;
A
#
# COMPACT_ATOMS: atom_id res chain seq x y z
N MET A 1 74.69 13.25 18.64
CA MET A 1 73.41 13.58 19.33
C MET A 1 72.38 13.83 18.24
N VAL A 2 71.53 12.85 17.94
CA VAL A 2 70.40 13.06 17.02
C VAL A 2 69.42 13.97 17.75
N SER A 3 69.13 15.13 17.17
CA SER A 3 68.26 16.13 17.79
C SER A 3 66.87 15.51 18.00
N PHE A 4 66.45 15.37 19.26
CA PHE A 4 65.14 14.82 19.65
C PHE A 4 63.96 15.48 18.91
N GLY A 5 64.14 16.73 18.46
CA GLY A 5 63.16 17.45 17.64
C GLY A 5 62.88 16.81 16.28
N LEU A 6 63.89 16.23 15.61
CA LEU A 6 63.71 15.60 14.29
C LEU A 6 62.98 14.26 14.37
N VAL A 7 63.16 13.53 15.47
CA VAL A 7 62.45 12.26 15.72
C VAL A 7 60.99 12.55 16.06
N TYR A 8 60.73 13.59 16.83
CA TYR A 8 59.36 13.95 17.20
C TYR A 8 58.54 14.45 15.99
N THR A 9 59.13 15.30 15.14
CA THR A 9 58.43 15.82 13.96
C THR A 9 58.16 14.74 12.93
N SER A 10 59.09 13.81 12.71
CA SER A 10 58.88 12.69 11.78
C SER A 10 57.76 11.76 12.25
N VAL A 11 57.72 11.41 13.55
CA VAL A 11 56.63 10.59 14.11
C VAL A 11 55.28 11.29 13.97
N ALA A 12 55.19 12.58 14.31
CA ALA A 12 53.93 13.33 14.24
C ALA A 12 53.38 13.48 12.82
N VAL A 13 54.27 13.65 11.82
CA VAL A 13 53.87 13.72 10.41
C VAL A 13 53.35 12.36 9.93
N VAL A 14 54.03 11.27 10.27
CA VAL A 14 53.60 9.92 9.87
C VAL A 14 52.25 9.55 10.49
N THR A 15 52.04 9.80 11.78
CA THR A 15 50.72 9.56 12.39
C THR A 15 49.62 10.43 11.80
N SER A 16 49.92 11.70 11.49
CA SER A 16 48.95 12.59 10.84
C SER A 16 48.57 12.09 9.45
N VAL A 17 49.55 11.67 8.64
CA VAL A 17 49.30 11.12 7.29
C VAL A 17 48.50 9.81 7.37
N VAL A 18 48.79 8.94 8.34
CA VAL A 18 48.04 7.69 8.55
C VAL A 18 46.59 7.98 8.99
N LEU A 19 46.40 8.88 9.96
CA LEU A 19 45.06 9.25 10.45
C LEU A 19 44.23 9.97 9.37
N ILE A 20 44.87 10.78 8.52
CA ILE A 20 44.21 11.44 7.39
C ILE A 20 43.94 10.45 6.25
N GLY A 21 44.73 9.40 6.07
CA GLY A 21 44.56 8.39 5.02
C GLY A 21 43.58 7.26 5.33
N LEU A 22 43.34 6.96 6.61
CA LEU A 22 42.40 5.93 7.08
C LEU A 22 40.92 6.10 6.62
N PRO A 23 40.36 7.31 6.45
CA PRO A 23 39.03 7.49 5.86
C PRO A 23 38.99 7.32 4.33
N PHE A 24 40.14 7.38 3.63
CA PHE A 24 40.22 7.29 2.17
C PHE A 24 40.64 5.90 1.65
N ALA A 25 41.20 5.04 2.52
CA ALA A 25 41.36 3.61 2.25
C ALA A 25 39.98 2.94 2.28
N GLY A 26 39.22 3.17 1.21
CA GLY A 26 37.80 2.85 1.10
C GLY A 26 37.49 1.40 1.43
N ARG A 27 36.46 1.20 2.26
CA ARG A 27 35.61 0.01 2.11
C ARG A 27 35.10 0.05 0.67
N ALA A 28 35.41 -0.97 -0.12
CA ALA A 28 34.78 -1.14 -1.41
C ALA A 28 33.27 -1.04 -1.19
N SER A 29 32.64 -0.02 -1.78
CA SER A 29 31.18 0.11 -1.73
C SER A 29 30.60 -1.19 -2.27
N PRO A 30 29.65 -1.84 -1.58
CA PRO A 30 28.96 -2.99 -2.13
C PRO A 30 28.43 -2.66 -3.53
N PRO A 31 28.39 -3.62 -4.46
CA PRO A 31 27.84 -3.37 -5.79
C PRO A 31 26.43 -2.78 -5.67
N VAL A 32 26.27 -1.55 -6.17
CA VAL A 32 25.00 -0.83 -6.19
C VAL A 32 24.12 -1.45 -7.27
N ILE A 33 23.22 -2.34 -6.88
CA ILE A 33 22.11 -2.79 -7.73
C ILE A 33 21.08 -1.65 -7.75
N ARG A 34 20.73 -1.13 -8.93
CA ARG A 34 19.73 -0.06 -9.09
C ARG A 34 18.34 -0.55 -8.68
N GLY A 35 17.62 0.28 -7.91
CA GLY A 35 16.19 0.15 -7.61
C GLY A 35 15.93 -0.23 -6.15
N THR A 36 15.22 0.63 -5.42
CA THR A 36 14.53 0.25 -4.17
C THR A 36 13.41 -0.71 -4.52
N ASN A 37 13.75 -1.92 -4.95
CA ASN A 37 12.77 -2.93 -5.24
C ASN A 37 12.31 -3.47 -3.90
N LEU A 38 11.11 -3.04 -3.50
CA LEU A 38 10.29 -3.85 -2.61
C LEU A 38 10.30 -5.29 -3.15
N PRO A 39 10.24 -6.31 -2.28
CA PRO A 39 10.35 -7.69 -2.69
C PRO A 39 9.41 -7.93 -3.86
N GLU A 40 9.93 -8.54 -4.93
CA GLU A 40 9.10 -8.93 -6.07
C GLU A 40 7.97 -9.81 -5.53
N GLN A 41 6.73 -9.33 -5.69
CA GLN A 41 5.57 -10.02 -5.18
C GLN A 41 5.16 -11.07 -6.20
N ALA A 42 4.96 -12.30 -5.74
CA ALA A 42 4.33 -13.33 -6.54
C ALA A 42 2.89 -12.91 -6.85
N VAL A 43 2.47 -13.05 -8.11
CA VAL A 43 1.08 -12.85 -8.54
C VAL A 43 0.40 -14.20 -8.50
N PHE A 44 -0.77 -14.26 -7.87
CA PHE A 44 -1.59 -15.46 -7.81
C PHE A 44 -3.06 -15.08 -7.97
N ASP A 45 -3.84 -16.00 -8.55
CA ASP A 45 -5.28 -15.85 -8.64
C ASP A 45 -5.91 -16.28 -7.32
N GLU A 46 -6.61 -15.37 -6.64
CA GLU A 46 -7.40 -15.68 -5.46
C GLU A 46 -8.87 -15.31 -5.72
N MET A 47 -9.74 -16.31 -5.58
CA MET A 47 -11.18 -16.07 -5.59
C MET A 47 -11.66 -15.84 -4.15
N HIS A 48 -12.02 -14.60 -3.83
CA HIS A 48 -12.63 -14.28 -2.54
C HIS A 48 -14.11 -14.67 -2.55
N MET A 49 -14.42 -15.94 -2.23
CA MET A 49 -15.80 -16.40 -2.08
C MET A 49 -16.38 -16.01 -0.73
N ASP A 50 -17.50 -15.28 -0.78
CA ASP A 50 -18.58 -15.17 0.22
C ASP A 50 -18.15 -15.26 1.70
N ASN A 51 -17.14 -14.48 2.09
CA ASN A 51 -16.76 -14.38 3.50
C ASN A 51 -17.69 -13.40 4.23
N ALA A 52 -18.89 -13.88 4.57
CA ALA A 52 -19.90 -13.13 5.32
C ALA A 52 -19.37 -12.52 6.63
N SER A 53 -18.23 -12.99 7.14
CA SER A 53 -17.61 -12.45 8.34
C SER A 53 -17.11 -11.01 8.15
N TYR A 54 -16.55 -10.68 6.98
CA TYR A 54 -16.04 -9.33 6.70
C TYR A 54 -17.13 -8.34 6.27
N THR A 55 -18.27 -8.84 5.80
CA THR A 55 -19.45 -8.02 5.45
C THR A 55 -20.29 -7.67 6.68
N SER A 56 -20.10 -8.37 7.79
CA SER A 56 -20.83 -8.16 9.04
C SER A 56 -20.38 -6.91 9.81
N TRP A 57 -21.30 -6.35 10.60
CA TRP A 57 -21.06 -5.22 11.52
C TRP A 57 -20.96 -5.64 12.99
N SER A 58 -20.84 -6.95 13.26
CA SER A 58 -20.71 -7.50 14.61
C SER A 58 -19.38 -7.13 15.27
N GLU A 59 -19.30 -7.30 16.59
CA GLU A 59 -18.02 -7.17 17.32
C GLU A 59 -16.98 -8.22 16.90
N GLU A 60 -17.43 -9.41 16.48
CA GLU A 60 -16.54 -10.43 15.93
C GLU A 60 -15.92 -9.96 14.62
N ALA A 61 -16.73 -9.37 13.73
CA ALA A 61 -16.22 -8.76 12.51
C ALA A 61 -15.23 -7.64 12.84
N ASP A 62 -15.50 -6.81 13.85
CA ASP A 62 -14.56 -5.75 14.25
C ASP A 62 -13.19 -6.33 14.65
N ARG A 63 -13.14 -7.49 15.33
CA ARG A 63 -11.89 -8.21 15.64
C ARG A 63 -11.18 -8.71 14.38
N LEU A 64 -11.92 -9.27 13.42
CA LEU A 64 -11.34 -9.71 12.14
C LEU A 64 -10.74 -8.52 11.36
N TRP A 65 -11.46 -7.40 11.33
CA TRP A 65 -10.99 -6.17 10.72
C TRP A 65 -9.77 -5.57 11.43
N ASP A 66 -9.68 -5.70 12.76
CA ASP A 66 -8.49 -5.31 13.53
C ASP A 66 -7.29 -6.20 13.22
N ALA A 67 -7.52 -7.51 13.04
CA ALA A 67 -6.48 -8.49 12.70
C ALA A 67 -5.91 -8.36 11.28
N LEU A 68 -6.48 -7.50 10.42
CA LEU A 68 -5.92 -7.21 9.09
C LEU A 68 -4.57 -6.48 9.17
N LEU A 69 -4.25 -5.89 10.32
CA LEU A 69 -3.00 -5.19 10.54
C LEU A 69 -2.09 -6.01 11.45
N PRO A 70 -0.79 -6.10 11.13
CA PRO A 70 0.19 -6.63 12.08
C PRO A 70 0.34 -5.68 13.27
N ASP A 71 0.90 -6.17 14.38
CA ASP A 71 1.08 -5.41 15.63
C ASP A 71 1.87 -4.10 15.45
N ASN A 72 2.82 -4.08 14.51
CA ASN A 72 3.60 -2.89 14.16
C ASN A 72 2.88 -1.96 13.18
N GLY A 73 1.60 -2.22 12.89
CA GLY A 73 0.76 -1.45 11.98
C GLY A 73 1.25 -1.45 10.53
N GLY A 74 2.14 -2.35 10.13
CA GLY A 74 2.70 -2.42 8.78
C GLY A 74 3.89 -1.49 8.54
N SER A 75 4.53 -1.01 9.60
CA SER A 75 5.73 -0.18 9.52
C SER A 75 6.99 -1.02 9.29
N VAL A 76 7.85 -0.57 8.38
CA VAL A 76 9.13 -1.21 8.03
C VAL A 76 10.26 -0.19 8.07
N LEU A 77 11.46 -0.64 8.41
CA LEU A 77 12.68 0.15 8.24
C LEU A 77 13.19 -0.04 6.82
N ALA A 78 13.09 1.00 6.00
CA ALA A 78 13.53 1.00 4.62
C ALA A 78 14.89 1.69 4.48
N THR A 79 15.66 1.29 3.47
CA THR A 79 16.96 1.87 3.16
C THR A 79 16.95 2.37 1.73
N ASN A 80 17.26 3.65 1.54
CA ASN A 80 17.54 4.17 0.21
C ASN A 80 18.90 3.61 -0.24
N LEU A 81 18.89 2.77 -1.27
CA LEU A 81 20.08 2.08 -1.74
C LEU A 81 21.12 3.02 -2.38
N THR A 82 20.70 4.21 -2.84
CA THR A 82 21.58 5.20 -3.46
C THR A 82 22.29 6.07 -2.42
N SER A 83 21.57 6.53 -1.39
CA SER A 83 22.12 7.42 -0.36
C SER A 83 22.59 6.70 0.90
N GLY A 84 22.23 5.44 1.09
CA GLY A 84 22.41 4.71 2.35
C GLY A 84 21.51 5.23 3.48
N TYR A 85 20.60 6.16 3.20
CA TYR A 85 19.72 6.74 4.21
C TYR A 85 18.64 5.74 4.62
N HIS A 86 18.50 5.51 5.93
CA HIS A 86 17.46 4.68 6.51
C HIS A 86 16.28 5.54 6.96
N PHE A 87 15.06 5.07 6.69
CA PHE A 87 13.84 5.74 7.15
C PHE A 87 12.77 4.72 7.51
N TRP A 88 11.94 5.08 8.49
CA TRP A 88 10.73 4.32 8.78
C TRP A 88 9.66 4.68 7.75
N GLY A 89 9.06 3.67 7.14
CA GLY A 89 7.93 3.81 6.23
C GLY A 89 6.80 2.88 6.64
N ARG A 90 5.55 3.26 6.35
CA ARG A 90 4.40 2.37 6.44
C ARG A 90 4.06 1.87 5.04
N VAL A 91 3.88 0.58 4.87
CA VAL A 91 3.46 0.03 3.56
C VAL A 91 2.03 0.49 3.27
N SER A 92 1.80 0.99 2.06
CA SER A 92 0.53 1.59 1.64
C SER A 92 -0.66 0.65 1.78
N MET A 93 -0.53 -0.63 1.47
CA MET A 93 -1.58 -1.63 1.69
C MET A 93 -2.10 -1.60 3.14
N PHE A 94 -1.21 -1.64 4.13
CA PHE A 94 -1.62 -1.60 5.55
C PHE A 94 -2.21 -0.25 5.95
N HIS A 95 -1.72 0.85 5.38
CA HIS A 95 -2.33 2.15 5.59
C HIS A 95 -3.75 2.22 5.01
N GLN A 96 -3.97 1.71 3.80
CA GLN A 96 -5.28 1.65 3.16
C GLN A 96 -6.26 0.79 3.98
N LEU A 97 -5.82 -0.38 4.47
CA LEU A 97 -6.63 -1.25 5.34
C LEU A 97 -6.99 -0.58 6.67
N GLN A 98 -6.02 0.06 7.32
CA GLN A 98 -6.24 0.85 8.54
C GLN A 98 -7.29 1.93 8.31
N CYS A 99 -7.13 2.76 7.26
CA CYS A 99 -8.07 3.82 6.94
C CYS A 99 -9.48 3.27 6.68
N LEU A 100 -9.58 2.21 5.87
CA LEU A 100 -10.87 1.58 5.56
C LEU A 100 -11.56 1.05 6.81
N ARG A 101 -10.82 0.36 7.69
CA ARG A 101 -11.33 -0.11 8.99
C ARG A 101 -11.79 1.04 9.88
N ASP A 102 -11.01 2.11 9.98
CA ASP A 102 -11.33 3.23 10.87
C ASP A 102 -12.57 3.98 10.38
N ILE A 103 -12.72 4.17 9.06
CA ILE A 103 -13.95 4.70 8.46
C ILE A 103 -15.14 3.80 8.81
N ARG A 104 -14.99 2.47 8.67
CA ARG A 104 -16.02 1.50 9.04
C ARG A 104 -16.42 1.65 10.52
N LYS A 105 -15.45 1.72 11.43
CA LYS A 105 -15.69 1.92 12.87
C LYS A 105 -16.42 3.22 13.16
N GLN A 106 -16.03 4.32 12.51
CA GLN A 106 -16.67 5.62 12.70
C GLN A 106 -18.10 5.65 12.16
N LEU A 107 -18.36 5.03 11.00
CA LEU A 107 -19.73 4.90 10.48
C LEU A 107 -20.64 4.17 11.48
N LYS A 108 -20.13 3.06 12.06
CA LYS A 108 -20.84 2.32 13.11
C LYS A 108 -21.07 3.18 14.36
N ALA A 109 -20.05 3.90 14.83
CA ALA A 109 -20.15 4.76 16.03
C ALA A 109 -21.19 5.89 15.84
N MET A 110 -21.20 6.54 14.67
CA MET A 110 -22.15 7.63 14.37
C MET A 110 -23.61 7.16 14.31
N SER A 111 -23.87 5.88 14.04
CA SER A 111 -25.24 5.34 14.09
C SER A 111 -25.90 5.41 15.47
N GLY A 112 -25.12 5.57 16.54
CA GLY A 112 -25.62 5.78 17.88
C GLY A 112 -26.09 7.22 18.15
N SER A 113 -25.64 8.20 17.37
CA SER A 113 -25.79 9.63 17.68
C SER A 113 -26.53 10.44 16.61
N TRP A 114 -26.60 9.96 15.36
CA TRP A 114 -27.20 10.70 14.23
C TRP A 114 -28.36 9.93 13.60
N ASP A 115 -29.52 10.57 13.42
CA ASP A 115 -30.75 9.90 12.95
C ASP A 115 -30.60 9.28 11.55
N ALA A 116 -29.92 9.97 10.63
CA ALA A 116 -29.64 9.43 9.29
C ALA A 116 -28.73 8.20 9.33
N SER A 117 -27.66 8.23 10.14
CA SER A 117 -26.76 7.09 10.33
C SER A 117 -27.44 5.94 11.07
N ARG A 118 -28.35 6.24 11.99
CA ARG A 118 -29.18 5.25 12.67
C ARG A 118 -30.13 4.55 11.69
N ALA A 119 -30.73 5.30 10.76
CA ALA A 119 -31.57 4.73 9.71
C ALA A 119 -30.77 3.82 8.76
N LEU A 120 -29.60 4.27 8.32
CA LEU A 120 -28.68 3.48 7.48
C LEU A 120 -28.26 2.16 8.14
N MET A 121 -27.85 2.21 9.41
CA MET A 121 -27.39 1.02 10.15
C MET A 121 -28.53 0.20 10.77
N GLY A 122 -29.73 0.77 10.87
CA GLY A 122 -30.92 0.14 11.43
C GLY A 122 -31.77 -0.59 10.41
N ASN A 123 -31.69 -0.22 9.13
CA ASN A 123 -32.36 -0.92 8.03
C ASN A 123 -31.67 -2.25 7.77
N ARG A 124 -32.30 -3.37 8.15
CA ARG A 124 -31.74 -4.73 8.01
C ARG A 124 -32.58 -5.55 7.03
N GLY A 125 -31.90 -6.38 6.24
CA GLY A 125 -32.53 -7.29 5.29
C GLY A 125 -31.74 -7.36 3.99
N TRP A 126 -32.13 -8.30 3.13
CA TRP A 126 -31.50 -8.46 1.82
C TRP A 126 -31.68 -7.21 0.96
N GLY A 127 -30.59 -6.66 0.44
CA GLY A 127 -30.58 -5.42 -0.33
C GLY A 127 -30.75 -4.15 0.51
N SER A 128 -30.59 -4.23 1.83
CA SER A 128 -30.58 -3.04 2.71
C SER A 128 -29.26 -2.27 2.60
N ASP A 129 -29.28 -0.98 2.94
CA ASP A 129 -28.06 -0.18 3.02
C ASP A 129 -27.05 -0.80 3.98
N TYR A 130 -27.50 -1.30 5.14
CA TYR A 130 -26.64 -1.99 6.12
C TYR A 130 -25.82 -3.13 5.49
N GLU A 131 -26.49 -3.98 4.69
CA GLU A 131 -25.83 -5.08 3.99
C GLU A 131 -24.95 -4.56 2.85
N GLN A 132 -25.45 -3.62 2.05
CA GLN A 132 -24.74 -3.05 0.92
C GLN A 132 -23.42 -2.39 1.34
N PHE A 133 -23.43 -1.61 2.43
CA PHE A 133 -22.19 -1.03 2.95
C PHE A 133 -21.22 -2.11 3.41
N GLY A 134 -21.71 -3.15 4.10
CA GLY A 134 -20.88 -4.29 4.49
C GLY A 134 -20.18 -4.96 3.30
N LEU A 135 -20.93 -5.22 2.23
CA LEU A 135 -20.41 -5.74 0.96
C LEU A 135 -19.40 -4.78 0.32
N CYS A 136 -19.67 -3.48 0.29
CA CYS A 136 -18.75 -2.48 -0.25
C CYS A 136 -17.42 -2.43 0.52
N PHE A 137 -17.48 -2.46 1.86
CA PHE A 137 -16.27 -2.48 2.69
C PHE A 137 -15.44 -3.75 2.43
N ASP A 138 -16.07 -4.92 2.39
CA ASP A 138 -15.35 -6.16 2.08
C ASP A 138 -14.78 -6.14 0.66
N TYR A 139 -15.53 -5.65 -0.33
CA TYR A 139 -15.04 -5.53 -1.71
C TYR A 139 -13.80 -4.63 -1.82
N LEU A 140 -13.80 -3.49 -1.11
CA LEU A 140 -12.63 -2.61 -1.04
C LEU A 140 -11.45 -3.29 -0.34
N ARG A 141 -11.70 -4.01 0.76
CA ARG A 141 -10.66 -4.80 1.46
C ARG A 141 -10.02 -5.83 0.52
N GLN A 142 -10.84 -6.57 -0.24
CA GLN A 142 -10.37 -7.53 -1.23
C GLN A 142 -9.50 -6.85 -2.30
N GLY A 143 -9.95 -5.71 -2.85
CA GLY A 143 -9.18 -4.95 -3.82
C GLY A 143 -7.82 -4.47 -3.28
N ILE A 144 -7.78 -3.99 -2.03
CA ILE A 144 -6.54 -3.58 -1.37
C ILE A 144 -5.58 -4.76 -1.21
N LEU A 145 -6.09 -5.94 -0.79
CA LEU A 145 -5.26 -7.13 -0.62
C LEU A 145 -4.76 -7.70 -1.95
N CYS A 146 -5.60 -7.72 -2.98
CA CYS A 146 -5.26 -8.21 -4.31
C CYS A 146 -4.21 -7.30 -5.01
N HIS A 147 -4.25 -5.99 -4.77
CA HIS A 147 -3.28 -5.06 -5.33
C HIS A 147 -2.10 -4.75 -4.42
N ALA A 148 -2.15 -5.19 -3.15
CA ALA A 148 -1.09 -5.15 -2.14
C ALA A 148 -0.05 -4.01 -2.31
N ASP A 149 -0.53 -2.76 -2.40
CA ASP A 149 0.30 -1.61 -2.78
C ASP A 149 1.54 -1.50 -1.86
N THR A 150 2.70 -1.73 -2.46
CA THR A 150 3.99 -1.78 -1.78
C THR A 150 4.60 -0.41 -1.55
N THR A 151 3.99 0.67 -2.04
CA THR A 151 4.46 2.05 -1.85
C THR A 151 4.75 2.31 -0.37
N LEU A 152 5.91 2.89 -0.08
CA LEU A 152 6.32 3.20 1.29
C LEU A 152 5.95 4.64 1.63
N ASN A 153 5.10 4.79 2.64
CA ASN A 153 4.69 6.09 3.14
C ASN A 153 5.65 6.50 4.26
N PRO A 154 6.53 7.49 4.04
CA PRO A 154 7.52 7.86 5.03
C PRO A 154 6.82 8.34 6.30
N VAL A 155 7.29 7.83 7.43
CA VAL A 155 6.87 8.29 8.74
C VAL A 155 7.71 9.52 9.04
N ALA A 156 7.14 10.71 8.83
CA ALA A 156 7.74 11.96 9.26
C ALA A 156 7.52 12.12 10.77
N PHE A 157 8.52 12.65 11.46
CA PHE A 157 8.32 13.11 12.82
C PHE A 157 7.97 14.60 12.80
N ASN A 158 6.79 14.97 13.29
CA ASN A 158 6.44 16.37 13.50
C ASN A 158 6.59 16.68 15.00
N SER A 159 7.58 17.50 15.36
CA SER A 159 7.82 17.92 16.74
C SER A 159 6.72 18.80 17.33
N GLU A 160 5.76 19.27 16.53
CA GLU A 160 4.64 20.12 16.97
C GLU A 160 3.37 19.33 17.35
N TRP A 161 3.32 18.03 17.09
CA TRP A 161 2.19 17.17 17.48
C TRP A 161 2.58 16.22 18.60
N ALA A 162 1.71 16.09 19.62
CA ALA A 162 2.02 15.46 20.91
C ALA A 162 2.56 14.01 20.82
N ASP A 163 2.19 13.27 19.78
CA ASP A 163 2.63 11.88 19.54
C ASP A 163 3.72 11.75 18.46
N GLY A 164 4.15 12.87 17.90
CA GLY A 164 5.39 13.01 17.13
C GLY A 164 5.48 12.26 15.81
N LYS A 165 4.51 11.41 15.40
CA LYS A 165 4.59 10.60 14.17
C LYS A 165 3.46 10.91 13.20
N VAL A 166 3.82 11.25 11.97
CA VAL A 166 2.89 11.57 10.87
C VAL A 166 3.23 10.66 9.72
N VAL A 167 2.25 9.91 9.24
CA VAL A 167 2.34 9.31 7.91
C VAL A 167 1.73 10.32 6.96
N ASP A 168 2.57 11.18 6.36
CA ASP A 168 2.09 12.17 5.40
C ASP A 168 1.78 11.46 4.07
N GLY A 169 0.49 11.33 3.76
CA GLY A 169 0.01 10.73 2.52
C GLY A 169 0.21 11.60 1.28
N ASN A 170 0.66 12.84 1.42
CA ASN A 170 0.75 13.81 0.32
C ASN A 170 2.14 13.90 -0.35
N ILE A 171 3.13 13.13 0.12
CA ILE A 171 4.50 13.16 -0.41
C ILE A 171 4.93 11.73 -0.80
N LEU A 172 4.19 11.14 -1.74
CA LEU A 172 4.37 9.75 -2.16
C LEU A 172 4.54 9.65 -3.68
N TRP A 173 5.49 8.80 -4.09
CA TRP A 173 5.63 8.39 -5.48
C TRP A 173 4.83 7.11 -5.72
N HIS A 174 3.74 7.21 -6.46
CA HIS A 174 2.94 6.06 -6.86
C HIS A 174 3.32 5.59 -8.26
N LYS A 175 3.36 4.27 -8.46
CA LYS A 175 3.39 3.66 -9.80
C LYS A 175 1.96 3.39 -10.26
N CYS A 176 1.36 4.34 -10.97
CA CYS A 176 -0.02 4.22 -11.43
C CYS A 176 -0.10 3.51 -12.79
N LYS A 177 -1.15 2.69 -12.97
CA LYS A 177 -1.59 2.30 -14.32
C LYS A 177 -2.22 3.51 -15.02
N ASP A 178 -2.11 3.58 -16.34
CA ASP A 178 -2.80 4.63 -17.10
C ASP A 178 -4.31 4.42 -17.01
N ARG A 179 -4.98 5.32 -16.29
CA ARG A 179 -6.43 5.28 -16.07
C ARG A 179 -7.20 5.60 -17.34
N ASN A 180 -6.64 6.39 -18.25
CA ASN A 180 -7.34 6.87 -19.44
C ASN A 180 -7.72 5.72 -20.38
N VAL A 181 -6.91 4.66 -20.39
CA VAL A 181 -7.22 3.43 -21.13
C VAL A 181 -8.55 2.84 -20.67
N LEU A 182 -8.81 2.79 -19.36
CA LEU A 182 -10.07 2.29 -18.82
C LEU A 182 -11.24 3.27 -19.02
N TYR A 183 -11.01 4.58 -18.85
CA TYR A 183 -12.05 5.58 -19.13
C TYR A 183 -12.51 5.51 -20.59
N GLY A 184 -11.57 5.52 -21.53
CA GLY A 184 -11.88 5.41 -22.96
C GLY A 184 -12.58 4.09 -23.29
N TRP A 185 -12.13 2.96 -22.74
CA TRP A 185 -12.78 1.68 -22.96
C TRP A 185 -14.22 1.63 -22.39
N ALA A 186 -14.44 2.15 -21.18
CA ALA A 186 -15.76 2.19 -20.55
C ALA A 186 -16.73 3.09 -21.32
N GLU A 187 -16.28 4.28 -21.74
CA GLU A 187 -17.08 5.21 -22.54
C GLU A 187 -17.48 4.60 -23.89
N LEU A 188 -16.54 3.91 -24.56
CA LEU A 188 -16.82 3.20 -25.82
C LEU A 188 -17.77 2.00 -25.64
N SER A 189 -17.76 1.35 -24.47
CA SER A 189 -18.56 0.15 -24.21
C SER A 189 -20.05 0.44 -24.03
N GLY A 190 -20.43 1.69 -23.74
CA GLY A 190 -21.82 2.09 -23.51
C GLY A 190 -22.45 1.48 -22.25
N LEU A 191 -23.76 1.69 -22.06
CA LEU A 191 -24.49 1.11 -20.92
C LEU A 191 -24.91 -0.34 -21.20
N PRO A 192 -24.80 -1.25 -20.22
CA PRO A 192 -25.33 -2.59 -20.35
C PRO A 192 -26.84 -2.52 -20.67
N ARG A 193 -27.25 -3.14 -21.77
CA ARG A 193 -28.67 -3.35 -22.07
C ARG A 193 -29.24 -4.33 -21.04
N ASN A 194 -30.55 -4.27 -20.78
CA ASN A 194 -31.29 -5.25 -19.94
C ASN A 194 -31.36 -6.65 -20.59
N THR A 195 -30.22 -7.17 -21.03
CA THR A 195 -30.02 -8.56 -21.42
C THR A 195 -29.67 -9.33 -20.16
N LYS A 196 -30.49 -10.34 -19.82
CA LYS A 196 -30.13 -11.31 -18.79
C LYS A 196 -28.73 -11.83 -19.10
N LEU A 197 -27.83 -11.77 -18.11
CA LEU A 197 -26.48 -12.32 -18.23
C LEU A 197 -26.59 -13.72 -18.83
N ALA A 198 -25.87 -13.96 -19.94
CA ALA A 198 -25.92 -15.23 -20.63
C ALA A 198 -25.57 -16.35 -19.65
N ASN A 199 -26.48 -17.31 -19.51
CA ASN A 199 -26.25 -18.51 -18.72
C ASN A 199 -25.00 -19.22 -19.29
N PRO A 200 -23.94 -19.49 -18.50
CA PRO A 200 -22.70 -20.09 -18.99
C PRO A 200 -22.87 -21.51 -19.56
N ALA A 201 -24.07 -22.09 -19.50
CA ALA A 201 -24.37 -23.43 -20.00
C ALA A 201 -24.52 -23.57 -21.54
N ILE A 202 -24.32 -22.53 -22.35
CA ILE A 202 -24.42 -22.66 -23.82
C ILE A 202 -23.20 -22.03 -24.50
N HIS A 203 -22.07 -22.75 -24.47
CA HIS A 203 -21.00 -22.58 -25.44
C HIS A 203 -21.01 -23.77 -26.41
N GLN A 204 -21.72 -23.61 -27.53
CA GLN A 204 -21.37 -24.22 -28.80
C GLN A 204 -21.27 -23.10 -29.84
N SER A 205 -20.02 -22.69 -30.15
CA SER A 205 -19.42 -22.09 -31.38
C SER A 205 -20.27 -21.34 -32.42
N PRO A 206 -19.69 -20.49 -33.32
CA PRO A 206 -18.28 -20.43 -33.70
C PRO A 206 -17.64 -19.03 -33.79
N LEU A 207 -16.31 -19.08 -33.80
CA LEU A 207 -15.32 -18.11 -34.28
C LEU A 207 -15.88 -16.97 -35.18
N ILE A 208 -15.63 -15.74 -34.75
CA ILE A 208 -15.83 -14.50 -35.48
C ILE A 208 -15.01 -14.58 -36.78
N LYS A 209 -15.68 -14.51 -37.94
CA LYS A 209 -15.02 -14.23 -39.22
C LYS A 209 -14.64 -12.75 -39.23
N GLU A 210 -13.35 -12.47 -39.31
CA GLU A 210 -12.84 -11.14 -39.67
C GLU A 210 -13.40 -10.75 -41.05
N GLN A 211 -13.94 -9.53 -41.16
CA GLN A 211 -14.23 -8.91 -42.46
C GLN A 211 -13.14 -7.87 -42.78
N PRO A 212 -12.69 -7.77 -44.05
CA PRO A 212 -11.62 -6.87 -44.43
C PRO A 212 -12.09 -5.42 -44.49
N ILE A 213 -11.19 -4.51 -44.14
CA ILE A 213 -11.35 -3.07 -44.33
C ILE A 213 -11.06 -2.78 -45.81
N GLU A 214 -12.05 -2.26 -46.55
CA GLU A 214 -11.82 -1.66 -47.88
C GLU A 214 -11.35 -0.20 -47.73
N GLU A 215 -10.40 0.18 -48.60
CA GLU A 215 -9.75 1.49 -48.71
C GLU A 215 -10.70 2.63 -49.12
#